data_AF-A0A7Z7BY21-F1
#
_entry.id   AF-A0A7Z7BY21-F1
#
_cell.length_a   1.000
_cell.length_b   1.000
_cell.length_c   1.000
_cell.angle_alpha   90.00
_cell.angle_beta   90.00
_cell.angle_gamma   90.00
#
_symmetry.space_group_name_H-M   'P 1'
#
loop_
_entity.id
_entity.type
_entity.pdbx_description
1 polymer ?
#
loop_
_entity_poly.entity_id
_entity_poly.type
_entity_poly.pdbx_seq_one_letter_code
_entity_poly.pdbx_strand_id
1 'polypeptide(L)'
;MSTFKNPVGPQPSGVYWRRRLIVLLGVIAVVVIIVLILVRPGASNGEPADKKPAPGSTGTPAAVATSIPTSSATADGQPCKPGDVKVEAVTDKDVYAAGELPQLSVALTNTGSKACTIDAGTAQQVFTITSGSEVYWKSTDCQTDKVDAEVLLEPAKTISSKAPITWDRTRSDPSTCQANREQVPAGGASYHLETTVSGVKSSETKQFILQ
;
A
#
# COMPACT_ATOMS: atom_id res chain seq x y z
N MET A 1 2.09 -40.53 -45.34
CA MET A 1 1.92 -39.17 -44.81
C MET A 1 2.81 -39.03 -43.59
N SER A 2 3.65 -37.99 -43.58
CA SER A 2 4.28 -37.30 -42.44
C SER A 2 4.96 -38.17 -41.36
N THR A 3 6.28 -38.37 -41.43
CA THR A 3 7.30 -37.52 -40.76
C THR A 3 7.13 -37.46 -39.25
N PHE A 4 7.99 -38.12 -38.47
CA PHE A 4 8.64 -37.54 -37.28
C PHE A 4 9.79 -38.43 -36.75
N LYS A 5 10.97 -37.78 -36.61
CA LYS A 5 12.06 -38.06 -35.66
C LYS A 5 13.10 -39.14 -36.02
N ASN A 6 13.95 -38.78 -36.98
CA ASN A 6 15.36 -39.13 -36.95
C ASN A 6 16.05 -38.45 -35.74
N PRO A 7 16.77 -39.16 -34.86
CA PRO A 7 17.66 -38.53 -33.91
C PRO A 7 18.97 -38.16 -34.63
N VAL A 8 19.17 -36.85 -34.85
CA VAL A 8 20.42 -36.31 -35.37
C VAL A 8 21.27 -35.75 -34.23
N GLY A 9 22.53 -36.18 -34.18
CA GLY A 9 23.63 -35.44 -33.55
C GLY A 9 24.26 -36.10 -32.31
N PRO A 10 25.61 -36.17 -32.23
CA PRO A 10 26.31 -36.60 -31.03
C PRO A 10 26.31 -35.44 -30.03
N GLN A 11 25.31 -35.37 -29.16
CA GLN A 11 25.35 -34.46 -28.01
C GLN A 11 26.17 -35.10 -26.87
N PRO A 12 27.05 -34.33 -26.19
CA PRO A 12 27.84 -34.83 -25.08
C PRO A 12 26.92 -35.35 -23.98
N SER A 13 27.15 -36.59 -23.55
CA SER A 13 26.34 -37.37 -22.60
C SER A 13 26.04 -36.64 -21.28
N GLY A 14 26.83 -35.62 -20.92
CA GLY A 14 26.68 -34.84 -19.70
C GLY A 14 25.43 -33.93 -19.64
N VAL A 15 24.94 -33.38 -20.75
CA VAL A 15 23.79 -32.44 -20.71
C VAL A 15 22.46 -33.19 -20.57
N TYR A 16 22.34 -34.36 -21.20
CA TYR A 16 21.18 -35.24 -21.06
C TYR A 16 21.07 -35.78 -19.63
N TRP A 17 22.18 -36.21 -19.02
CA TRP A 17 22.19 -36.68 -17.64
C TRP A 17 21.86 -35.56 -16.63
N ARG A 18 22.36 -34.34 -16.82
CA ARG A 18 22.04 -33.21 -15.95
C ARG A 18 20.56 -32.84 -16.00
N ARG A 19 19.95 -32.78 -17.18
CA ARG A 19 18.50 -32.51 -17.31
C ARG A 19 17.66 -33.64 -16.70
N ARG A 20 18.09 -34.90 -16.88
CA ARG A 20 17.37 -36.05 -16.32
C ARG A 20 17.48 -36.14 -14.79
N LEU A 21 18.62 -35.75 -14.21
CA LEU A 21 18.79 -35.63 -12.75
C LEU A 21 17.92 -34.54 -12.14
N ILE A 22 17.83 -33.37 -12.79
CA ILE A 22 16.98 -32.27 -12.33
C ILE A 22 15.49 -32.67 -12.36
N VAL A 23 15.05 -33.36 -13.41
CA VAL A 23 13.68 -33.86 -13.51
C VAL A 23 13.39 -34.92 -12.44
N LEU A 24 14.33 -35.86 -12.19
CA LEU A 24 14.17 -36.86 -11.13
C LEU A 24 14.09 -36.23 -9.74
N LEU A 25 14.94 -35.25 -9.42
CA LEU A 25 14.90 -34.53 -8.15
C LEU A 25 13.61 -33.73 -7.98
N GLY A 26 13.13 -33.09 -9.04
CA GLY A 26 11.84 -32.39 -9.04
C GLY A 26 10.67 -33.33 -8.75
N VAL A 27 10.64 -34.51 -9.40
CA VAL A 27 9.60 -35.52 -9.16
C VAL A 27 9.66 -36.07 -7.73
N ILE A 28 10.87 -36.34 -7.21
CA ILE A 28 11.03 -36.81 -5.82
C ILE A 28 10.55 -35.76 -4.82
N ALA A 29 10.86 -34.48 -5.03
CA ALA A 29 10.40 -33.40 -4.16
C ALA A 29 8.87 -33.29 -4.14
N VAL A 30 8.22 -33.41 -5.30
CA VAL A 30 6.76 -33.40 -5.40
C VAL A 30 6.14 -34.60 -4.67
N VAL A 31 6.72 -35.79 -4.80
CA VAL A 31 6.25 -36.98 -4.09
C VAL A 31 6.40 -36.83 -2.57
N VAL A 32 7.51 -36.28 -2.07
CA VAL A 32 7.71 -36.02 -0.64
C VAL A 32 6.67 -35.03 -0.09
N ILE A 33 6.39 -33.96 -0.83
CA ILE A 33 5.38 -32.97 -0.44
C ILE A 33 3.98 -33.61 -0.37
N ILE A 34 3.63 -34.45 -1.35
CA ILE A 34 2.35 -35.16 -1.34
C ILE A 34 2.25 -36.13 -0.16
N VAL A 35 3.33 -36.86 0.16
CA VAL A 35 3.36 -37.75 1.32
C VAL A 35 3.22 -36.98 2.64
N LEU A 36 3.86 -35.81 2.79
CA LEU A 36 3.73 -34.97 3.99
C LEU A 36 2.33 -34.36 4.15
N ILE A 37 1.61 -34.11 3.06
CA ILE A 37 0.22 -33.62 3.10
C ILE A 37 -0.75 -34.75 3.47
N LEU A 38 -0.52 -35.97 2.95
CA LEU A 38 -1.41 -37.11 3.15
C LEU A 38 -1.15 -37.85 4.47
N VAL A 39 0.09 -37.90 4.94
CA VAL A 39 0.49 -38.52 6.21
C VAL A 39 0.59 -37.42 7.26
N ARG A 40 -0.55 -36.86 7.67
CA ARG A 40 -0.63 -36.12 8.94
C ARG A 40 -0.72 -37.14 10.07
N PRO A 41 0.29 -37.31 10.94
CA PRO A 41 0.12 -38.09 12.14
C PRO A 41 -0.73 -37.27 13.10
N GLY A 42 -2.02 -37.60 13.19
CA GLY A 42 -2.84 -37.19 14.31
C GLY A 42 -2.40 -37.97 15.55
N ALA A 43 -1.93 -37.25 16.58
CA ALA A 43 -1.82 -37.76 17.93
C ALA A 43 -2.65 -36.84 18.84
N SER A 44 -3.85 -37.29 19.14
CA SER A 44 -4.67 -36.85 20.27
C SER A 44 -4.12 -37.44 21.57
N ASN A 45 -4.26 -36.72 22.69
CA ASN A 45 -4.96 -37.18 23.90
C ASN A 45 -4.80 -36.17 25.06
N GLY A 46 -5.93 -35.69 25.59
CA GLY A 46 -6.01 -34.98 26.87
C GLY A 46 -7.21 -34.02 26.96
N GLU A 47 -8.37 -34.53 27.35
CA GLU A 47 -9.57 -33.78 27.77
C GLU A 47 -9.74 -33.94 29.30
N PRO A 48 -10.54 -33.15 30.06
CA PRO A 48 -11.23 -31.88 29.76
C PRO A 48 -10.82 -30.71 30.68
N ALA A 49 -11.03 -29.48 30.20
CA ALA A 49 -11.34 -28.37 31.09
C ALA A 49 -12.36 -27.45 30.42
N ASP A 50 -13.56 -27.41 31.00
CA ASP A 50 -14.58 -26.41 30.77
C ASP A 50 -13.99 -25.00 30.69
N LYS A 51 -14.13 -24.38 29.52
CA LYS A 51 -14.23 -22.92 29.38
C LYS A 51 -14.74 -22.57 27.99
N LYS A 52 -16.02 -22.24 27.93
CA LYS A 52 -16.69 -21.53 26.83
C LYS A 52 -15.87 -20.30 26.40
N PRO A 53 -15.46 -20.17 25.13
CA PRO A 53 -15.04 -18.89 24.57
C PRO A 53 -16.20 -18.25 23.80
N ALA A 54 -16.36 -16.94 24.01
CA ALA A 54 -17.24 -16.06 23.25
C ALA A 54 -16.80 -16.00 21.76
N PRO A 55 -17.70 -15.64 20.83
CA PRO A 55 -17.32 -15.46 19.44
C PRO A 55 -16.41 -14.23 19.32
N GLY A 56 -15.16 -14.47 18.93
CA GLY A 56 -14.25 -13.42 18.47
C GLY A 56 -14.63 -13.02 17.05
N SER A 57 -14.93 -11.73 16.87
CA SER A 57 -15.01 -11.11 15.56
C SER A 57 -14.15 -9.86 15.51
N THR A 58 -13.35 -9.84 14.44
CA THR A 58 -12.72 -8.69 13.78
C THR A 58 -11.67 -7.92 14.56
N GLY A 59 -10.41 -8.21 14.22
CA GLY A 59 -9.29 -7.32 14.47
C GLY A 59 -9.55 -5.96 13.84
N THR A 60 -9.38 -4.93 14.65
CA THR A 60 -9.27 -3.54 14.26
C THR A 60 -8.28 -3.40 13.09
N PRO A 61 -8.63 -2.73 11.98
CA PRO A 61 -7.64 -2.34 10.99
C PRO A 61 -6.66 -1.39 11.68
N ALA A 62 -5.39 -1.79 11.78
CA ALA A 62 -4.32 -0.89 12.19
C ALA A 62 -4.27 0.28 11.19
N ALA A 63 -4.36 1.51 11.68
CA ALA A 63 -4.22 2.71 10.88
C ALA A 63 -2.82 2.72 10.25
N VAL A 64 -2.75 2.54 8.92
CA VAL A 64 -1.48 2.58 8.20
C VAL A 64 -1.09 4.05 8.02
N ALA A 65 -0.14 4.50 8.82
CA ALA A 65 0.45 5.83 8.73
C ALA A 65 1.33 5.94 7.47
N THR A 66 1.06 6.92 6.60
CA THR A 66 2.00 7.34 5.55
C THR A 66 3.22 7.98 6.19
N SER A 67 4.40 7.41 5.97
CA SER A 67 5.66 8.05 6.36
C SER A 67 6.33 8.67 5.14
N ILE A 68 6.77 9.92 5.28
CA ILE A 68 7.75 10.54 4.38
C ILE A 68 9.14 10.21 4.96
N PRO A 69 10.16 9.94 4.14
CA PRO A 69 11.53 9.76 4.63
C PRO A 69 11.95 10.91 5.53
N THR A 70 12.10 10.63 6.82
CA THR A 70 12.92 11.41 7.72
C THR A 70 14.35 11.00 7.44
N SER A 71 15.06 11.76 6.61
CA SER A 71 16.50 11.85 6.83
C SER A 71 16.64 12.57 8.16
N SER A 72 17.03 11.85 9.20
CA SER A 72 17.37 12.39 10.53
C SER A 72 18.62 13.28 10.43
N ALA A 73 18.55 14.35 9.65
CA ALA A 73 19.35 15.53 9.88
C ALA A 73 18.50 16.37 10.82
N THR A 74 19.00 16.63 12.02
CA THR A 74 18.56 17.79 12.81
C THR A 74 18.60 18.98 11.85
N ALA A 75 17.43 19.39 11.37
CA ALA A 75 17.36 20.26 10.23
C ALA A 75 17.50 21.70 10.71
N ASP A 76 18.71 22.25 10.64
CA ASP A 76 19.04 23.65 10.94
C ASP A 76 18.43 24.66 9.92
N GLY A 77 17.33 24.29 9.24
CA GLY A 77 16.63 25.12 8.27
C GLY A 77 15.56 25.98 8.94
N GLN A 78 15.35 27.20 8.43
CA GLN A 78 14.17 27.98 8.81
C GLN A 78 12.88 27.30 8.32
N PRO A 79 11.74 27.49 9.00
CA PRO A 79 10.46 26.96 8.55
C PRO A 79 10.14 27.42 7.13
N CYS A 80 9.63 26.49 6.31
CA CYS A 80 9.15 26.81 4.97
C CYS A 80 8.01 27.81 5.05
N LYS A 81 8.06 28.83 4.19
CA LYS A 81 6.89 29.71 4.01
C LYS A 81 5.82 28.95 3.24
N PRO A 82 4.53 29.10 3.57
CA PRO A 82 3.45 28.43 2.85
C PRO A 82 3.47 28.64 1.32
N GLY A 83 3.90 29.83 0.86
CA GLY A 83 4.01 30.13 -0.58
C GLY A 83 5.26 29.57 -1.27
N ASP A 84 6.23 29.05 -0.51
CA ASP A 84 7.47 28.44 -1.02
C ASP A 84 7.37 26.90 -1.11
N VAL A 85 6.19 26.33 -0.84
CA VAL A 85 5.95 24.88 -0.89
C VAL A 85 4.81 24.58 -1.84
N LYS A 86 5.08 23.74 -2.84
CA LYS A 86 4.06 23.13 -3.69
C LYS A 86 3.72 21.75 -3.13
N VAL A 87 2.43 21.54 -2.87
CA VAL A 87 1.86 20.25 -2.49
C VAL A 87 1.12 19.66 -3.69
N GLU A 88 1.31 18.36 -3.92
CA GLU A 88 0.65 17.61 -4.98
C GLU A 88 0.04 16.33 -4.42
N ALA A 89 -1.25 16.14 -4.69
CA ALA A 89 -1.95 14.89 -4.43
C ALA A 89 -1.55 13.87 -5.51
N VAL A 90 -1.24 12.63 -5.10
CA VAL A 90 -0.77 11.59 -6.01
C VAL A 90 -1.55 10.31 -5.77
N THR A 91 -1.92 9.65 -6.86
CA THR A 91 -2.43 8.28 -6.89
C THR A 91 -1.52 7.43 -7.76
N ASP A 92 -1.42 6.12 -7.50
CA ASP A 92 -0.57 5.22 -8.29
C ASP A 92 -1.14 4.95 -9.70
N LYS A 93 -2.46 5.09 -9.86
CA LYS A 93 -3.17 4.97 -11.15
C LYS A 93 -4.27 6.02 -11.30
N ASP A 94 -4.68 6.23 -12.54
CA ASP A 94 -5.80 7.08 -12.91
C ASP A 94 -7.13 6.28 -13.01
N VAL A 95 -7.06 4.97 -13.22
CA VAL A 95 -8.22 4.09 -13.34
C VAL A 95 -7.94 2.78 -12.59
N TYR A 96 -8.90 2.35 -11.78
CA TYR A 96 -8.81 1.14 -10.96
C TYR A 96 -9.89 0.15 -11.36
N ALA A 97 -9.51 -1.11 -11.52
CA ALA A 97 -10.47 -2.19 -11.77
C ALA A 97 -11.34 -2.48 -10.54
N ALA A 98 -12.36 -3.32 -10.71
CA ALA A 98 -13.15 -3.81 -9.59
C ALA A 98 -12.26 -4.53 -8.56
N GLY A 99 -12.38 -4.15 -7.29
CA GLY A 99 -11.57 -4.70 -6.19
C GLY A 99 -10.14 -4.17 -6.08
N GLU A 100 -9.67 -3.39 -7.06
CA GLU A 100 -8.38 -2.73 -6.97
C GLU A 100 -8.46 -1.50 -6.05
N LEU A 101 -7.48 -1.35 -5.16
CA LEU A 101 -7.47 -0.34 -4.10
C LEU A 101 -6.47 0.79 -4.42
N PRO A 102 -6.93 2.06 -4.48
CA PRO A 102 -6.05 3.20 -4.73
C PRO A 102 -4.95 3.37 -3.68
N GLN A 103 -3.73 3.64 -4.14
CA GLN A 103 -2.61 4.04 -3.29
C GLN A 103 -2.48 5.56 -3.32
N LEU A 104 -2.80 6.21 -2.21
CA LEU A 104 -2.77 7.66 -2.06
C LEU A 104 -1.39 8.09 -1.54
N SER A 105 -0.84 9.14 -2.12
CA SER A 105 0.48 9.68 -1.81
C SER A 105 0.50 11.19 -1.95
N VAL A 106 1.54 11.81 -1.42
CA VAL A 106 1.78 13.25 -1.51
C VAL A 106 3.18 13.51 -2.01
N ALA A 107 3.33 14.52 -2.86
CA ALA A 107 4.61 15.09 -3.22
C ALA A 107 4.74 16.53 -2.73
N LEU A 108 5.91 16.86 -2.20
CA LEU A 108 6.26 18.17 -1.67
C LEU A 108 7.45 18.70 -2.46
N THR A 109 7.33 19.92 -2.98
CA THR A 109 8.43 20.59 -3.68
C THR A 109 8.66 21.96 -3.05
N ASN A 110 9.91 22.26 -2.68
CA ASN A 110 10.28 23.62 -2.29
C ASN A 110 10.49 24.47 -3.55
N THR A 111 9.60 25.43 -3.77
CA THR A 111 9.62 26.38 -4.89
C THR A 111 10.38 27.67 -4.54
N GLY A 112 10.81 27.81 -3.29
CA GLY A 112 11.69 28.89 -2.84
C GLY A 112 13.15 28.70 -3.25
N SER A 113 13.97 29.70 -2.96
CA SER A 113 15.40 29.74 -3.32
C SER A 113 16.34 29.27 -2.20
N LYS A 114 15.80 28.94 -1.02
CA LYS A 114 16.57 28.50 0.15
C LYS A 114 15.98 27.21 0.71
N ALA A 115 16.84 26.36 1.27
CA ALA A 115 16.39 25.18 1.98
C ALA A 115 15.56 25.61 3.21
N CYS A 116 14.51 24.84 3.51
CA CYS A 116 13.60 25.11 4.61
C CYS A 116 13.05 23.81 5.18
N THR A 117 12.49 23.88 6.39
CA THR A 117 11.89 22.72 7.07
C THR A 117 10.38 22.79 7.05
N ILE A 118 9.74 21.63 6.87
CA ILE A 118 8.29 21.47 6.97
C ILE A 118 7.97 20.23 7.79
N ASP A 119 6.96 20.31 8.64
CA ASP A 119 6.42 19.15 9.33
C ASP A 119 5.46 18.41 8.41
N ALA A 120 5.99 17.38 7.75
CA ALA A 120 5.22 16.48 6.91
C ALA A 120 4.87 15.18 7.66
N GLY A 121 4.70 15.25 8.98
CA GLY A 121 4.19 14.14 9.76
C GLY A 121 2.72 13.85 9.49
N THR A 122 2.27 12.66 9.87
CA THR A 122 0.87 12.27 9.75
C THR A 122 -0.07 13.15 10.58
N ALA A 123 0.45 13.87 11.58
CA ALA A 123 -0.28 14.88 12.32
C ALA A 123 -0.70 16.08 11.44
N GLN A 124 0.13 16.41 10.46
CA GLN A 124 -0.03 17.58 9.60
C GLN A 124 -0.50 17.25 8.18
N GLN A 125 -0.59 15.97 7.83
CA GLN A 125 -1.08 15.49 6.54
C GLN A 125 -2.57 15.15 6.60
N VAL A 126 -3.33 15.71 5.66
CA VAL A 126 -4.76 15.40 5.48
C VAL A 126 -5.00 15.05 4.02
N PHE A 127 -5.44 13.82 3.76
CA PHE A 127 -5.92 13.37 2.47
C PHE A 127 -7.45 13.40 2.48
N THR A 128 -8.06 14.02 1.47
CA THR A 128 -9.51 14.11 1.33
C THR A 128 -9.92 13.62 -0.05
N ILE A 129 -10.92 12.74 -0.11
CA ILE A 129 -11.47 12.21 -1.36
C ILE A 129 -12.88 12.75 -1.52
N THR A 130 -13.14 13.36 -2.68
CA THR A 130 -14.44 13.92 -3.04
C THR A 130 -14.97 13.36 -4.35
N SER A 131 -16.29 13.46 -4.54
CA SER A 131 -16.92 13.35 -5.85
C SER A 131 -17.98 14.45 -5.95
N GLY A 132 -17.85 15.33 -6.94
CA GLY A 132 -18.62 16.58 -6.97
C GLY A 132 -18.33 17.44 -5.73
N SER A 133 -19.38 17.85 -5.02
CA SER A 133 -19.27 18.61 -3.76
C SER A 133 -19.24 17.74 -2.50
N GLU A 134 -19.37 16.42 -2.64
CA GLU A 134 -19.49 15.50 -1.52
C GLU A 134 -18.11 14.97 -1.09
N VAL A 135 -17.86 14.97 0.21
CA VAL A 135 -16.69 14.31 0.81
C VAL A 135 -17.04 12.86 1.11
N TYR A 136 -16.30 11.94 0.49
CA TYR A 136 -16.46 10.51 0.72
C TYR A 136 -15.56 10.03 1.83
N TRP A 137 -14.32 10.52 1.88
CA TRP A 137 -13.34 10.01 2.82
C TRP A 137 -12.33 11.09 3.22
N LYS A 138 -11.89 11.06 4.48
CA LYS A 138 -10.81 11.89 5.01
C LYS A 138 -9.90 11.05 5.88
N SER A 139 -8.59 11.17 5.67
CA SER A 139 -7.58 10.38 6.40
C SER A 139 -7.64 10.57 7.91
N THR A 140 -8.09 11.74 8.37
CA THR A 140 -8.10 12.10 9.79
C THR A 140 -9.30 11.56 10.57
N ASP A 141 -10.37 11.10 9.91
CA ASP A 141 -11.62 10.78 10.61
C ASP A 141 -11.44 9.66 11.63
N CYS A 142 -10.60 8.67 11.31
CA CYS A 142 -10.31 7.52 12.16
C CYS A 142 -8.82 7.34 12.45
N GLN A 143 -8.05 8.41 12.29
CA GLN A 143 -6.61 8.37 12.51
C GLN A 143 -6.29 8.31 14.00
N THR A 144 -5.50 7.33 14.39
CA THR A 144 -4.86 7.27 15.71
C THR A 144 -3.36 7.57 15.58
N ASP A 145 -2.70 7.83 16.70
CA ASP A 145 -1.23 7.87 16.79
C ASP A 145 -0.58 8.81 15.75
N LYS A 146 -1.10 10.04 15.69
CA LYS A 146 -0.53 11.10 14.86
C LYS A 146 0.90 11.38 15.29
N VAL A 147 1.80 11.46 14.32
CA VAL A 147 3.21 11.79 14.54
C VAL A 147 3.59 12.99 13.71
N ASP A 148 4.32 13.91 14.33
CA ASP A 148 5.03 14.97 13.63
C ASP A 148 6.29 14.37 13.00
N ALA A 149 6.69 14.90 11.83
CA ALA A 149 7.90 14.49 11.14
C ALA A 149 8.45 15.68 10.35
N GLU A 150 9.47 16.33 10.92
CA GLU A 150 10.18 17.39 10.22
C GLU A 150 11.00 16.84 9.05
N VAL A 151 10.87 17.49 7.91
CA VAL A 151 11.61 17.18 6.69
C VAL A 151 12.26 18.43 6.14
N LEU A 152 13.54 18.32 5.79
CA LEU A 152 14.26 19.37 5.07
C LEU A 152 13.92 19.30 3.57
N LEU A 153 13.41 20.40 3.03
CA LEU A 153 13.22 20.57 1.59
C LEU A 153 14.32 21.43 1.00
N GLU A 154 15.14 20.83 0.13
CA GLU A 154 16.11 21.58 -0.68
C GLU A 154 15.41 22.33 -1.82
N PRO A 155 15.92 23.51 -2.24
CA PRO A 155 15.35 24.27 -3.35
C PRO A 155 15.17 23.43 -4.61
N ALA A 156 14.00 23.56 -5.24
CA ALA A 156 13.60 22.87 -6.47
C ALA A 156 13.67 21.33 -6.40
N LYS A 157 13.82 20.72 -5.22
CA LYS A 157 13.73 19.27 -5.06
C LYS A 157 12.32 18.87 -4.64
N THR A 158 11.83 17.83 -5.29
CA THR A 158 10.59 17.15 -4.94
C THR A 158 10.91 15.92 -4.10
N ILE A 159 10.21 15.78 -2.99
CA ILE A 159 10.16 14.54 -2.21
C ILE A 159 8.74 14.00 -2.24
N SER A 160 8.59 12.68 -2.06
CA SER A 160 7.28 12.04 -1.97
C SER A 160 7.19 11.14 -0.75
N SER A 161 5.97 10.83 -0.34
CA SER A 161 5.70 9.81 0.66
C SER A 161 6.36 8.48 0.30
N LYS A 162 7.02 7.86 1.27
CA LYS A 162 7.65 6.54 1.12
C LYS A 162 6.62 5.42 1.15
N ALA A 163 5.61 5.56 2.00
CA ALA A 163 4.54 4.59 2.15
C ALA A 163 3.19 5.25 1.79
N PRO A 164 2.50 4.81 0.72
CA PRO A 164 1.17 5.31 0.41
C PRO A 164 0.12 4.84 1.44
N ILE A 165 -0.98 5.59 1.56
CA ILE A 165 -2.20 5.11 2.20
C ILE A 165 -2.98 4.29 1.17
N THR A 166 -3.23 3.03 1.46
CA THR A 166 -4.22 2.25 0.70
C THR A 166 -5.62 2.68 1.14
N TRP A 167 -6.40 3.24 0.22
CA TRP A 167 -7.82 3.51 0.48
C TRP A 167 -8.67 2.30 0.12
N ASP A 168 -9.46 1.83 1.09
CA ASP A 168 -10.30 0.63 1.01
C ASP A 168 -11.63 0.84 0.26
N ARG A 169 -11.76 1.96 -0.46
CA ARG A 169 -12.95 2.35 -1.23
C ARG A 169 -14.20 2.47 -0.32
N THR A 170 -14.02 2.85 0.94
CA THR A 170 -15.16 3.11 1.83
C THR A 170 -15.29 4.59 2.15
N ARG A 171 -16.50 4.98 2.54
CA ARG A 171 -16.74 6.26 3.18
C ARG A 171 -15.99 6.35 4.52
N SER A 172 -15.78 7.56 5.03
CA SER A 172 -15.40 7.78 6.42
C SER A 172 -16.26 8.85 7.08
N ASP A 173 -16.44 8.67 8.37
CA ASP A 173 -16.99 9.64 9.30
C ASP A 173 -16.42 9.32 10.69
N PRO A 174 -16.13 10.31 11.56
CA PRO A 174 -15.60 10.06 12.90
C PRO A 174 -16.45 9.09 13.75
N SER A 175 -17.75 9.00 13.50
CA SER A 175 -18.65 8.06 14.18
C SER A 175 -18.54 6.61 13.69
N THR A 176 -17.89 6.37 12.56
CA THR A 176 -17.82 5.05 11.90
C THR A 176 -16.52 4.29 12.16
N CYS A 177 -15.62 4.82 13.00
CA CYS A 177 -14.29 4.24 13.20
C CYS A 177 -14.27 2.84 13.85
N GLN A 178 -15.35 2.45 14.52
CA GLN A 178 -15.52 1.11 15.10
C GLN A 178 -16.69 0.35 14.45
N ALA A 179 -17.20 0.84 13.33
CA ALA A 179 -18.32 0.28 12.60
C ALA A 179 -17.92 -0.15 11.19
N ASN A 180 -18.78 -0.95 10.55
CA ASN A 180 -18.60 -1.24 9.14
C ASN A 180 -18.88 0.01 8.31
N ARG A 181 -17.94 0.36 7.42
CA ARG A 181 -18.05 1.53 6.55
C ARG A 181 -18.70 1.16 5.22
N GLU A 182 -19.53 2.05 4.70
CA GLU A 182 -20.19 1.85 3.41
C GLU A 182 -19.18 1.93 2.26
N GLN A 183 -19.28 1.03 1.29
CA GLN A 183 -18.51 1.07 0.05
C GLN A 183 -18.95 2.28 -0.80
N VAL A 184 -17.99 2.94 -1.44
CA VAL A 184 -18.28 4.05 -2.34
C VAL A 184 -18.78 3.55 -3.71
N PRO A 185 -19.53 4.37 -4.46
CA PRO A 185 -19.91 4.04 -5.83
C PRO A 185 -18.74 3.67 -6.73
N ALA A 186 -18.93 2.65 -7.57
CA ALA A 186 -18.02 2.23 -8.63
C ALA A 186 -18.76 2.28 -9.98
N GLY A 187 -18.27 1.57 -11.01
CA GLY A 187 -18.94 1.55 -12.32
C GLY A 187 -18.67 2.78 -13.18
N GLY A 188 -17.44 3.32 -13.11
CA GLY A 188 -17.04 4.53 -13.83
C GLY A 188 -17.17 5.82 -13.01
N ALA A 189 -17.39 5.71 -11.69
CA ALA A 189 -17.47 6.85 -10.80
C ALA A 189 -16.12 7.60 -10.73
N SER A 190 -16.18 8.93 -10.79
CA SER A 190 -15.02 9.81 -10.73
C SER A 190 -14.82 10.35 -9.32
N TYR A 191 -13.58 10.29 -8.84
CA TYR A 191 -13.16 10.82 -7.55
C TYR A 191 -11.99 11.78 -7.71
N HIS A 192 -11.83 12.67 -6.75
CA HIS A 192 -10.74 13.64 -6.68
C HIS A 192 -10.05 13.51 -5.33
N LEU A 193 -8.73 13.30 -5.37
CA LEU A 193 -7.88 13.36 -4.19
C LEU A 193 -7.33 14.78 -4.02
N GLU A 194 -7.52 15.32 -2.84
CA GLU A 194 -6.88 16.54 -2.36
C GLU A 194 -5.97 16.21 -1.17
N THR A 195 -4.86 16.91 -1.06
CA THR A 195 -3.94 16.74 0.07
C THR A 195 -3.56 18.07 0.67
N THR A 196 -3.54 18.16 2.00
CA THR A 196 -3.03 19.32 2.74
C THR A 196 -1.87 18.87 3.63
N VAL A 197 -0.77 19.61 3.64
CA VAL A 197 0.39 19.36 4.50
C VAL A 197 0.79 20.65 5.21
N SER A 198 0.82 20.63 6.54
CA SER A 198 1.10 21.81 7.39
C SER A 198 0.26 23.05 7.02
N GLY A 199 -1.00 22.85 6.61
CA GLY A 199 -1.89 23.91 6.17
C GLY A 199 -1.70 24.39 4.71
N VAL A 200 -0.72 23.85 3.98
CA VAL A 200 -0.56 24.09 2.53
C VAL A 200 -1.38 23.06 1.76
N LYS A 201 -2.35 23.53 1.00
CA LYS A 201 -3.25 22.71 0.19
C LYS A 201 -2.61 22.36 -1.16
N SER A 202 -2.95 21.19 -1.71
CA SER A 202 -2.49 20.79 -3.04
C SER A 202 -2.96 21.79 -4.09
N SER A 203 -2.03 22.12 -5.00
CA SER A 203 -2.29 23.11 -6.07
C SER A 203 -3.45 22.70 -6.98
N GLU A 204 -3.60 21.39 -7.21
CA GLU A 204 -4.69 20.78 -7.94
C GLU A 204 -5.18 19.53 -7.19
N THR A 205 -6.32 19.00 -7.60
CA THR A 205 -6.78 17.67 -7.16
C THR A 205 -6.34 16.61 -8.16
N LYS A 206 -6.02 15.41 -7.68
CA LYS A 206 -5.71 14.26 -8.54
C LYS A 206 -6.99 13.47 -8.80
N GLN A 207 -7.49 13.53 -10.03
CA GLN A 207 -8.64 12.74 -10.46
C GLN A 207 -8.26 11.27 -10.62
N PHE A 208 -9.17 10.37 -10.25
CA PHE A 208 -9.09 8.95 -10.59
C PHE A 208 -10.50 8.32 -10.70
N ILE A 209 -10.60 7.20 -11.42
CA ILE A 209 -11.86 6.51 -11.72
C ILE A 209 -11.88 5.12 -11.08
N LEU A 210 -13.01 4.76 -10.48
CA LEU A 210 -13.30 3.40 -10.02
C LEU A 210 -14.23 2.69 -10.99
N GLN A 211 -13.74 1.61 -11.62
CA GLN A 211 -14.56 0.69 -12.43
C GLN A 211 -15.38 -0.24 -11.53
#